data_AF-A0AAV6HQM9-F1
#
_entry.id   AF-A0AAV6HQM9-F1
#
_cell.length_a   1.000
_cell.length_b   1.000
_cell.length_c   1.000
_cell.angle_alpha   90.00
_cell.angle_beta   90.00
_cell.angle_gamma   90.00
#
_symmetry.space_group_name_H-M   'P 1'
#
loop_
_entity.id
_entity.type
_entity.pdbx_description
1 polymer ?
#
loop_
_entity_poly.entity_id
_entity_poly.type
_entity_poly.pdbx_seq_one_letter_code
_entity_poly.pdbx_strand_id
1 'polypeptide(L)'
;MRSGAMKLMEKYAVHTCGYCPEVQVGPKGHWVRQCQVYKHQMRDGQHAWQEATVDDLVPPVYVWHVRDLQDGGVLVDSLKRYYGKLPAVMELFAQAGACVGENYAGLMREDVALPELDEEKWVV
;
A
#
# COMPACT_ATOMS: atom_id res chain seq x y z
N MET A 1 -9.07 -2.14 14.30
CA MET A 1 -8.28 -0.90 14.10
C MET A 1 -8.87 -0.04 12.98
N ARG A 2 -8.87 -0.49 11.72
CA ARG A 2 -9.42 0.27 10.56
C ARG A 2 -10.87 0.75 10.75
N SER A 3 -11.78 -0.13 11.16
CA SER A 3 -13.18 0.22 11.43
C SER A 3 -13.36 1.28 12.54
N GLY A 4 -12.48 1.27 13.54
CA GLY A 4 -12.45 2.29 14.58
C GLY A 4 -11.99 3.65 14.05
N ALA A 5 -10.95 3.66 13.20
CA ALA A 5 -10.47 4.87 12.54
C ALA A 5 -11.56 5.47 11.64
N MET A 6 -12.27 4.65 10.85
CA MET A 6 -13.40 5.12 10.01
C MET A 6 -14.48 5.81 10.84
N LYS A 7 -14.92 5.20 11.96
CA LYS A 7 -15.92 5.80 12.85
C LYS A 7 -15.46 7.13 13.47
N LEU A 8 -14.16 7.28 13.72
CA LEU A 8 -13.61 8.54 14.20
C LEU A 8 -13.61 9.61 13.10
N MET A 9 -13.28 9.24 11.87
CA MET A 9 -13.29 10.14 10.71
C MET A 9 -14.69 10.58 10.31
N GLU A 10 -15.73 9.77 10.58
CA GLU A 10 -17.13 10.20 10.45
C GLU A 10 -17.49 11.33 11.42
N LYS A 11 -16.83 11.39 12.59
CA LYS A 11 -17.12 12.35 13.65
C LYS A 11 -16.22 13.59 13.60
N TYR A 12 -14.97 13.41 13.21
CA TYR A 12 -13.95 14.47 13.20
C TYR A 12 -13.39 14.59 11.79
N ALA A 13 -13.34 15.82 11.26
CA ALA A 13 -12.60 16.10 10.04
C ALA A 13 -11.11 15.78 10.28
N VAL A 14 -10.52 15.05 9.35
CA VAL A 14 -9.10 14.67 9.40
C VAL A 14 -8.46 15.10 8.09
N HIS A 15 -7.32 15.76 8.18
CA HIS A 15 -6.52 16.22 7.06
C HIS A 15 -5.16 15.56 7.10
N THR A 16 -4.63 15.20 5.93
CA THR A 16 -3.27 14.70 5.77
C THR A 16 -2.49 15.64 4.86
N CYS A 17 -1.17 15.70 5.02
CA CYS A 17 -0.32 16.42 4.08
C CYS A 17 0.02 15.51 2.89
N GLY A 18 -0.17 15.98 1.66
CA GLY A 18 0.17 15.20 0.47
C GLY A 18 1.68 14.95 0.25
N TYR A 19 2.54 15.48 1.12
CA TYR A 19 3.99 15.35 1.00
C TYR A 19 4.64 14.68 2.20
N CYS A 20 4.22 14.99 3.42
CA CYS A 20 4.79 14.46 4.66
C CYS A 20 3.76 13.64 5.42
N PRO A 21 4.17 12.74 6.33
CA PRO A 21 3.26 11.83 7.04
C PRO A 21 2.45 12.53 8.16
N GLU A 22 2.27 13.85 8.07
CA GLU A 22 1.58 14.62 9.10
C GLU A 22 0.08 14.57 8.92
N VAL A 23 -0.61 14.33 10.04
CA VAL A 23 -2.07 14.23 10.11
C VAL A 23 -2.58 15.24 11.13
N GLN A 24 -3.56 16.05 10.71
CA GLN A 24 -4.23 17.04 11.54
C GLN A 24 -5.70 16.65 11.73
N VAL A 25 -6.14 16.58 12.99
CA VAL A 25 -7.56 16.40 13.33
C VAL A 25 -8.18 17.77 13.61
N GLY A 26 -9.27 18.09 12.94
CA GLY A 26 -9.99 19.35 13.06
C GLY A 26 -10.59 19.83 11.74
N PRO A 27 -11.42 20.89 11.77
CA PRO A 27 -12.13 21.36 10.58
C PRO A 27 -11.20 21.85 9.46
N LYS A 28 -9.99 22.29 9.80
CA LYS A 28 -8.98 22.79 8.85
C LYS A 28 -7.59 22.36 9.28
N GLY A 29 -6.71 22.18 8.29
CA GLY A 29 -5.28 22.04 8.51
C GLY A 29 -4.65 23.28 9.17
N HIS A 30 -3.54 23.10 9.88
CA HIS A 30 -2.82 24.20 10.52
C HIS A 30 -1.96 25.00 9.53
N TRP A 31 -1.52 26.19 9.96
CA TRP A 31 -0.71 27.11 9.13
C TRP A 31 0.78 27.09 9.49
N VAL A 32 1.18 26.28 10.49
CA VAL A 32 2.59 26.11 10.87
C VAL A 32 3.40 25.63 9.67
N ARG A 33 4.55 26.29 9.44
CA ARG A 33 5.45 26.07 8.31
C ARG A 33 6.53 25.04 8.66
N GLN A 34 6.11 23.83 9.01
CA GLN A 34 6.99 22.78 9.51
C GLN A 34 7.12 21.57 8.59
N CYS A 35 6.59 21.63 7.36
CA CYS A 35 6.80 20.56 6.40
C CYS A 35 8.27 20.52 5.98
N GLN A 36 8.97 19.42 6.29
CA GLN A 36 10.39 19.23 6.00
C GLN A 36 10.67 18.31 4.81
N VAL A 37 9.64 17.86 4.09
CA VAL A 37 9.81 16.94 2.96
C VAL A 37 10.51 17.62 1.77
N TYR A 38 11.07 16.81 0.86
CA TYR A 38 11.68 17.26 -0.38
C TYR A 38 10.89 18.38 -1.07
N LYS A 39 11.62 19.42 -1.51
CA LYS A 39 11.10 20.66 -2.10
C LYS A 39 10.16 21.48 -1.20
N HIS A 40 10.18 21.33 0.12
CA HIS A 40 9.39 22.18 1.01
C HIS A 40 9.73 23.68 0.92
N GLN A 41 10.98 24.02 0.56
CA GLN A 41 11.41 25.42 0.38
C GLN A 41 10.60 26.14 -0.71
N MET A 42 10.19 25.42 -1.77
CA MET A 42 9.31 25.97 -2.81
C MET A 42 7.88 26.25 -2.32
N ARG A 43 7.51 25.69 -1.16
CA ARG A 43 6.22 25.88 -0.49
C ARG A 43 6.37 26.65 0.83
N ASP A 44 7.55 27.22 1.10
CA ASP A 44 7.82 27.95 2.33
C ASP A 44 7.49 27.13 3.60
N GLY A 45 7.82 25.84 3.59
CA GLY A 45 7.55 24.91 4.69
C GLY A 45 6.07 24.61 4.93
N GLN A 46 5.15 25.06 4.07
CA GLN A 46 3.72 24.85 4.23
C GLN A 46 3.30 23.42 3.87
N HIS A 47 2.26 22.94 4.56
CA HIS A 47 1.61 21.66 4.28
C HIS A 47 0.61 21.83 3.14
N ALA A 48 0.53 20.82 2.28
CA ALA A 48 -0.53 20.72 1.29
C ALA A 48 -1.62 19.82 1.88
N TRP A 49 -2.50 20.43 2.67
CA TRP A 49 -3.60 19.73 3.32
C TRP A 49 -4.61 19.22 2.29
N GLN A 50 -4.98 17.96 2.45
CA GLN A 50 -6.09 17.32 1.76
C GLN A 50 -6.91 16.53 2.77
N GLU A 51 -8.17 16.26 2.43
CA GLU A 51 -9.02 15.38 3.23
C GLU A 51 -8.36 14.00 3.31
N ALA A 52 -8.23 13.48 4.53
CA ALA A 52 -7.62 12.18 4.75
C ALA A 52 -8.60 11.06 4.42
N THR A 53 -8.06 9.96 3.91
CA THR A 53 -8.74 8.67 3.79
C THR A 53 -8.28 7.75 4.93
N VAL A 54 -9.03 6.67 5.16
CA VAL A 54 -8.63 5.69 6.17
C VAL A 54 -7.27 5.05 5.87
N ASP A 55 -6.88 5.02 4.59
CA ASP A 55 -5.58 4.49 4.16
C ASP A 55 -4.42 5.42 4.52
N ASP A 56 -4.65 6.72 4.72
CA ASP A 56 -3.64 7.66 5.21
C ASP A 56 -3.31 7.44 6.69
N LEU A 57 -4.28 6.94 7.48
CA LEU A 57 -4.12 6.66 8.90
C LEU A 57 -3.70 5.21 9.18
N VAL A 58 -4.27 4.28 8.41
CA VAL A 58 -4.05 2.83 8.55
C VAL A 58 -3.71 2.27 7.16
N PRO A 59 -2.50 2.56 6.66
CA PRO A 59 -2.11 2.16 5.33
C PRO A 59 -2.07 0.62 5.21
N PRO A 60 -2.70 0.03 4.19
CA PRO A 60 -2.52 -1.37 3.89
C PRO A 60 -1.07 -1.61 3.48
N VAL A 61 -0.42 -2.56 4.16
CA VAL A 61 0.92 -3.03 3.77
C VAL A 61 0.73 -4.07 2.67
N TYR A 62 1.18 -3.79 1.46
CA TYR A 62 1.15 -4.75 0.35
C TYR A 62 2.46 -5.52 0.26
N VAL A 63 2.36 -6.82 0.07
CA VAL A 63 3.48 -7.75 -0.10
C VAL A 63 3.30 -8.52 -1.41
N TRP A 64 4.38 -9.09 -1.92
CA TRP A 64 4.33 -9.93 -3.12
C TRP A 64 3.55 -11.20 -2.84
N HIS A 65 2.66 -11.55 -3.77
CA HIS A 65 1.88 -12.78 -3.69
C HIS A 65 2.74 -13.96 -4.13
N VAL A 66 2.86 -14.97 -3.27
CA VAL A 66 3.59 -16.21 -3.58
C VAL A 66 2.64 -17.20 -4.21
N ARG A 67 2.90 -17.56 -5.49
CA ARG A 67 2.13 -18.59 -6.18
C ARG A 67 2.54 -19.97 -5.71
N ASP A 68 1.54 -20.82 -5.54
CA ASP A 68 1.64 -22.26 -5.29
C ASP A 68 2.67 -22.69 -4.22
N LEU A 69 2.18 -22.92 -3.01
CA LEU A 69 2.99 -23.36 -1.87
C LEU A 69 3.62 -24.74 -2.08
N GLN A 70 3.07 -25.57 -2.98
CA GLN A 70 3.48 -26.96 -3.14
C GLN A 70 4.76 -27.11 -3.98
N ASP A 71 5.01 -26.20 -4.92
CA ASP A 71 6.22 -26.23 -5.77
C ASP A 71 7.42 -25.51 -5.15
N GLY A 72 7.28 -24.99 -3.92
CA GLY A 72 8.36 -24.27 -3.24
C GLY A 72 8.72 -22.96 -3.93
N GLY A 73 7.75 -22.30 -4.57
CA GLY A 73 7.93 -21.07 -5.35
C GLY A 73 8.63 -19.97 -4.53
N VAL A 74 9.94 -19.82 -4.72
CA VAL A 74 10.71 -18.73 -4.11
C VAL A 74 10.54 -17.49 -4.98
N LEU A 75 10.25 -16.34 -4.36
CA LEU A 75 10.24 -15.06 -5.07
C LEU A 75 11.67 -14.69 -5.47
N VAL A 76 11.89 -14.46 -6.75
CA VAL A 76 13.17 -14.00 -7.31
C VAL A 76 13.09 -12.51 -7.61
N ASP A 77 14.06 -11.71 -7.18
CA ASP A 77 14.00 -10.24 -7.33
C ASP A 77 13.94 -9.79 -8.81
N SER A 78 14.61 -10.50 -9.71
CA SER A 78 14.57 -10.24 -11.16
C SER A 78 13.14 -10.34 -11.72
N LEU A 79 12.30 -11.19 -11.14
CA LEU A 79 10.94 -11.46 -11.58
C LEU A 79 9.87 -10.62 -10.87
N LYS A 80 10.25 -9.69 -9.99
CA LYS A 80 9.30 -8.87 -9.22
C LYS A 80 8.25 -8.15 -10.05
N ARG A 81 8.55 -7.82 -11.31
CA ARG A 81 7.61 -7.16 -12.22
C ARG A 81 6.44 -8.05 -12.67
N TYR A 82 6.56 -9.36 -12.54
CA TYR A 82 5.55 -10.34 -12.94
C TYR A 82 4.65 -10.75 -11.77
N TYR A 83 5.13 -10.61 -10.54
CA TYR A 83 4.35 -10.96 -9.36
C TYR A 83 3.20 -9.98 -9.14
N GLY A 84 2.08 -10.53 -8.64
CA GLY A 84 1.02 -9.74 -8.04
C GLY A 84 1.36 -9.34 -6.61
N LYS A 85 0.51 -8.51 -6.02
CA LYS A 85 0.64 -8.08 -4.62
C LYS A 85 -0.68 -8.26 -3.89
N LEU A 86 -0.61 -8.63 -2.62
CA LEU A 86 -1.77 -8.68 -1.73
C LEU A 86 -1.49 -7.87 -0.46
N PRO A 87 -2.53 -7.36 0.23
CA PRO A 87 -2.36 -6.89 1.59
C PRO A 87 -1.74 -8.00 2.45
N ALA A 88 -0.77 -7.68 3.30
CA ALA A 88 0.01 -8.65 4.07
C ALA A 88 -0.85 -9.64 4.86
N VAL A 89 -1.95 -9.16 5.44
CA VAL A 89 -2.92 -10.00 6.15
C VAL A 89 -3.66 -10.96 5.21
N MET A 90 -3.98 -10.52 3.99
CA MET A 90 -4.64 -11.38 2.99
C MET A 90 -3.66 -12.41 2.41
N GLU A 91 -2.41 -12.03 2.16
CA GLU A 91 -1.36 -12.98 1.75
C GLU A 91 -1.17 -14.06 2.82
N LEU A 92 -1.11 -13.70 4.11
CA LEU A 92 -1.03 -14.66 5.20
C LEU A 92 -2.18 -15.68 5.17
N PHE A 93 -3.41 -15.22 4.91
CA PHE A 93 -4.57 -16.11 4.80
C PHE A 93 -4.52 -16.96 3.54
N ALA A 94 -4.09 -16.40 2.40
CA ALA A 94 -3.87 -17.14 1.16
C ALA A 94 -2.88 -18.30 1.39
N GLN A 95 -1.77 -18.00 2.05
CA GLN A 95 -0.74 -18.98 2.41
C GLN A 95 -1.23 -20.05 3.38
N ALA A 96 -2.26 -19.75 4.16
CA ALA A 96 -2.94 -20.73 5.02
C ALA A 96 -4.01 -21.56 4.26
N GLY A 97 -4.13 -21.39 2.93
CA GLY A 97 -5.10 -22.09 2.09
C GLY A 97 -6.50 -21.47 2.07
N ALA A 98 -6.68 -20.25 2.59
CA ALA A 98 -7.96 -19.56 2.51
C ALA A 98 -8.18 -19.00 1.10
N CYS A 99 -9.39 -19.14 0.58
CA CYS A 99 -9.79 -18.48 -0.66
C CYS A 99 -9.83 -16.97 -0.43
N VAL A 100 -8.90 -16.25 -1.06
CA VAL A 100 -8.92 -14.79 -1.07
C VAL A 100 -9.98 -14.35 -2.09
N GLY A 101 -10.95 -13.53 -1.65
CA GLY A 101 -12.13 -13.20 -2.46
C GLY A 101 -11.83 -12.50 -3.79
N GLU A 102 -12.82 -12.51 -4.70
CA GLU A 102 -12.71 -12.03 -6.09
C GLU A 102 -12.17 -10.59 -6.23
N ASN A 103 -12.41 -9.74 -5.23
CA ASN A 103 -11.91 -8.36 -5.18
C ASN A 103 -10.37 -8.26 -5.26
N TYR A 104 -9.65 -9.33 -4.93
CA TYR A 104 -8.19 -9.37 -4.95
C TYR A 104 -7.61 -10.20 -6.09
N ALA A 105 -8.44 -10.87 -6.91
CA ALA A 105 -7.95 -11.76 -7.98
C ALA A 105 -7.06 -11.01 -8.98
N GLY A 106 -7.47 -9.81 -9.40
CA GLY A 106 -6.67 -8.97 -10.31
C GLY A 106 -5.36 -8.46 -9.70
N LEU A 107 -5.27 -8.40 -8.36
CA LEU A 107 -4.08 -7.97 -7.64
C LEU A 107 -3.03 -9.09 -7.53
N MET A 108 -3.46 -10.36 -7.48
CA MET A 108 -2.58 -11.53 -7.45
C MET A 108 -1.89 -11.81 -8.79
N ARG A 109 -2.48 -11.33 -9.89
CA ARG A 109 -1.97 -11.51 -11.25
C ARG A 109 -1.70 -12.98 -11.58
N GLU A 110 -2.53 -13.91 -11.11
CA GLU A 110 -2.33 -15.36 -11.36
C GLU A 110 -2.39 -15.72 -12.85
N ASP A 111 -3.04 -14.89 -13.65
CA ASP A 111 -3.17 -14.98 -15.11
C ASP A 111 -1.88 -14.65 -15.88
N VAL A 112 -0.86 -14.07 -15.22
CA VAL A 112 0.40 -13.71 -15.86
C VAL A 112 1.35 -14.91 -15.88
N ALA A 113 1.82 -15.34 -17.04
CA ALA A 113 2.86 -16.38 -17.13
C ALA A 113 4.18 -15.89 -16.50
N LEU A 114 4.77 -16.69 -15.61
CA LEU A 114 6.11 -16.43 -15.06
C LEU A 114 7.16 -17.01 -16.02
N PRO A 115 8.23 -16.26 -16.35
CA PRO A 115 9.37 -16.83 -17.06
C PRO A 115 9.97 -18.00 -16.28
N GLU A 116 10.44 -19.02 -16.99
CA GLU A 116 11.18 -20.13 -16.38
C GLU A 116 12.56 -19.65 -15.87
N LEU A 117 13.17 -20.39 -14.94
CA LEU A 117 14.45 -20.01 -14.30
C LEU A 117 15.58 -19.76 -15.32
N ASP A 118 15.61 -20.48 -16.44
CA ASP A 118 16.61 -20.31 -17.50
C ASP A 118 16.29 -19.13 -18.44
N GLU A 119 15.04 -18.66 -18.43
CA GLU A 119 14.57 -17.48 -19.15
C GLU A 119 14.80 -16.18 -18.36
N GLU A 120 15.01 -16.27 -17.03
CA GLU A 120 15.28 -15.13 -16.15
C GLU A 120 16.40 -14.21 -16.65
N LYS A 121 17.44 -14.79 -17.28
CA LYS A 121 18.59 -14.03 -17.81
C LYS A 121 18.23 -13.08 -18.96
N TRP A 122 17.06 -13.24 -19.56
CA TRP A 122 16.57 -12.40 -20.67
C TRP A 122 15.56 -11.34 -20.20
N VAL A 123 15.28 -11.27 -18.90
CA VAL A 123 14.38 -10.31 -18.28
C VAL A 123 15.12 -8.97 -18.11
N VAL A 124 14.90 -8.04 -19.04
CA VAL A 124 15.51 -6.68 -19.08
C VAL A 124 14.95 -5.76 -18.00
#